data_AF-A0A5B8RT29-F1
#
_entry.id   AF-A0A5B8RT29-F1
#
_cell.length_a   1.000
_cell.length_b   1.000
_cell.length_c   1.000
_cell.angle_alpha   90.00
_cell.angle_beta   90.00
_cell.angle_gamma   90.00
#
_symmetry.space_group_name_H-M   'P 1'
#
loop_
_entity.id
_entity.type
_entity.pdbx_description
1 polymer ?
#
loop_
_entity_poly.entity_id
_entity_poly.type
_entity_poly.pdbx_seq_one_letter_code
_entity_poly.pdbx_strand_id
1 'polypeptide(L)'
;MNFRYFLCAAALLTLAGPAQAQTAAPLVQGKIHFLFLDADELPMAGLRLWGRCESRLGSFWNPTRHRSDWSCTTSSDGLCEASIDTLAAPDGTPVQCRGTERSSVQEAGGGAQQISYHAFFAKGAMDNYALVQKRSGWKDGQYLFRAVASAELFDALALRYRASYYAARLGKDTEPGGGAVWSTRGAHPQENPDEQNLIYLSARSSATSAGLQLQAVIALTYVDEVMRGYDKARFEGLDGEQTVALTKVSSGNTCGVRDLLSGQCQYREELRLDLPEDLAQSLAARYREGVPGNWRLQLGTPRGQLLDFVIAHAEFAALLTAARP
;
A
#
# COMPACT_ATOMS: atom_id res chain seq x y z
N MET A 1 -75.06 54.25 -41.68
CA MET A 1 -75.46 54.52 -40.27
C MET A 1 -74.58 53.69 -39.35
N ASN A 2 -74.07 54.35 -38.30
CA ASN A 2 -73.20 53.85 -37.25
C ASN A 2 -73.81 52.68 -36.47
N PHE A 3 -73.00 51.73 -35.98
CA PHE A 3 -72.54 51.71 -34.57
C PHE A 3 -71.60 50.52 -34.28
N ARG A 4 -70.53 50.82 -33.54
CA ARG A 4 -69.60 49.87 -32.89
C ARG A 4 -70.29 49.16 -31.73
N TYR A 5 -69.92 47.91 -31.45
CA TYR A 5 -69.66 47.42 -30.09
C TYR A 5 -68.48 46.43 -30.08
N PHE A 6 -67.53 46.73 -29.19
CA PHE A 6 -66.46 45.85 -28.71
C PHE A 6 -67.05 44.79 -27.76
N LEU A 7 -66.45 43.59 -27.67
CA LEU A 7 -66.09 42.92 -26.40
C LEU A 7 -65.30 41.60 -26.61
N CYS A 8 -64.06 41.66 -26.12
CA CYS A 8 -63.13 40.70 -25.50
C CYS A 8 -63.33 39.16 -25.46
N ALA A 9 -62.14 38.53 -25.36
CA ALA A 9 -61.75 37.29 -24.65
C ALA A 9 -61.90 35.96 -25.43
N ALA A 10 -60.95 35.02 -25.41
CA ALA A 10 -59.65 34.91 -24.77
C ALA A 10 -58.77 33.97 -25.62
N ALA A 11 -57.53 34.38 -25.91
CA ALA A 11 -56.54 33.49 -26.50
C ALA A 11 -55.93 32.63 -25.39
N LEU A 12 -56.18 31.33 -25.43
CA LEU A 12 -55.48 30.32 -24.63
C LEU A 12 -54.04 30.23 -25.14
N LEU A 13 -53.14 31.02 -24.53
CA LEU A 13 -51.71 30.75 -24.57
C LEU A 13 -51.45 29.54 -23.68
N THR A 14 -51.32 28.37 -24.29
CA THR A 14 -50.72 27.21 -23.65
C THR A 14 -49.29 27.60 -23.23
N LEU A 15 -49.10 27.81 -21.94
CA LEU A 15 -47.79 27.81 -21.30
C LEU A 15 -47.20 26.40 -21.47
N ALA A 16 -46.52 26.17 -22.59
CA ALA A 16 -45.48 25.16 -22.64
C ALA A 16 -44.39 25.64 -21.67
N GLY A 17 -44.48 25.19 -20.41
CA GLY A 17 -43.40 25.38 -19.45
C GLY A 17 -42.10 24.88 -20.08
N PRO A 18 -40.97 25.57 -19.86
CA PRO A 18 -39.70 25.08 -20.38
C PRO A 18 -39.53 23.66 -19.84
N ALA A 19 -39.40 22.68 -20.74
CA ALA A 19 -38.88 21.39 -20.36
C ALA A 19 -37.57 21.69 -19.64
N GLN A 20 -37.51 21.42 -18.32
CA GLN A 20 -36.26 21.46 -17.60
C GLN A 20 -35.33 20.55 -18.38
N ALA A 21 -34.37 21.13 -19.09
CA ALA A 21 -33.25 20.39 -19.61
C ALA A 21 -32.71 19.64 -18.38
N GLN A 22 -32.88 18.32 -18.36
CA GLN A 22 -32.21 17.49 -17.39
C GLN A 22 -30.74 17.75 -17.62
N THR A 23 -30.18 18.66 -16.82
CA THR A 23 -28.74 18.89 -16.78
C THR A 23 -28.16 17.52 -16.52
N ALA A 24 -27.35 17.03 -17.48
CA ALA A 24 -26.64 15.78 -17.32
C ALA A 24 -25.99 15.82 -15.94
N ALA A 25 -26.23 14.79 -15.13
CA ALA A 25 -25.70 14.77 -13.77
C ALA A 25 -24.17 15.02 -13.84
N PRO A 26 -23.64 15.93 -13.00
CA PRO A 26 -22.26 16.37 -13.13
C PRO A 26 -21.31 15.19 -13.00
N LEU A 27 -20.24 15.21 -13.79
CA LEU A 27 -19.15 14.26 -13.69
C LEU A 27 -18.00 14.89 -12.90
N VAL A 28 -17.38 14.09 -12.05
CA VAL A 28 -16.19 14.43 -11.27
C VAL A 28 -15.13 13.37 -11.54
N GLN A 29 -13.93 13.84 -11.86
CA GLN A 29 -12.79 12.99 -12.18
C GLN A 29 -12.01 12.65 -10.91
N GLY A 30 -11.98 11.37 -10.56
CA GLY A 30 -11.09 10.82 -9.54
C GLY A 30 -9.86 10.15 -10.15
N LYS A 31 -8.94 9.74 -9.29
CA LYS A 31 -7.72 9.01 -9.63
C LYS A 31 -7.63 7.71 -8.86
N ILE A 32 -7.13 6.68 -9.52
CA ILE A 32 -6.69 5.45 -8.86
C ILE A 32 -5.21 5.27 -9.08
N HIS A 33 -4.52 5.01 -7.98
CA HIS A 33 -3.10 4.80 -7.89
C HIS A 33 -2.87 3.32 -7.68
N PHE A 34 -2.15 2.69 -8.59
CA PHE A 34 -1.77 1.29 -8.48
C PHE A 34 -0.27 1.15 -8.29
N LEU A 35 0.13 0.23 -7.42
CA LEU A 35 1.48 -0.29 -7.31
C LEU A 35 1.47 -1.78 -7.67
N PHE A 36 2.23 -2.15 -8.71
CA PHE A 36 2.37 -3.52 -9.17
C PHE A 36 3.71 -4.09 -8.72
N LEU A 37 3.63 -5.17 -7.95
CA LEU A 37 4.80 -5.91 -7.47
C LEU A 37 4.78 -7.36 -8.00
N ASP A 38 5.95 -7.94 -8.19
CA ASP A 38 6.09 -9.36 -8.48
C ASP A 38 6.04 -10.22 -7.20
N ALA A 39 6.33 -11.52 -7.35
CA ALA A 39 6.35 -12.46 -6.22
C ALA A 39 7.50 -12.20 -5.23
N ASP A 40 8.54 -11.49 -5.66
CA ASP A 40 9.71 -11.12 -4.87
C ASP A 40 9.57 -9.69 -4.31
N GLU A 41 8.35 -9.16 -4.42
CA GLU A 41 7.92 -7.81 -4.06
C GLU A 41 8.58 -6.69 -4.86
N LEU A 42 9.26 -6.99 -5.97
CA LEU A 42 9.91 -6.00 -6.83
C LEU A 42 8.90 -5.34 -7.78
N PRO A 43 9.07 -4.06 -8.13
CA PRO A 43 8.11 -3.36 -8.96
C PRO A 43 8.13 -3.87 -10.41
N MET A 44 6.94 -3.98 -11.00
CA MET A 44 6.77 -4.48 -12.37
C MET A 44 6.52 -3.33 -13.35
N ALA A 45 7.48 -3.07 -14.23
CA ALA A 45 7.41 -1.99 -15.22
C ALA A 45 6.73 -2.42 -16.54
N GLY A 46 6.11 -1.45 -17.24
CA GLY A 46 5.56 -1.65 -18.58
C GLY A 46 4.30 -2.52 -18.64
N LEU A 47 3.64 -2.75 -17.51
CA LEU A 47 2.36 -3.45 -17.45
C LEU A 47 1.24 -2.53 -17.88
N ARG A 48 0.42 -2.97 -18.84
CA ARG A 48 -0.81 -2.26 -19.17
C ARG A 48 -1.95 -2.84 -18.34
N LEU A 49 -2.65 -1.98 -17.60
CA LEU A 49 -3.85 -2.33 -16.85
C LEU A 49 -5.04 -1.56 -17.41
N TRP A 50 -6.19 -2.22 -17.52
CA TRP A 50 -7.43 -1.55 -17.89
C TRP A 50 -8.65 -2.22 -17.27
N GLY A 51 -9.73 -1.46 -17.21
CA GLY A 51 -11.00 -1.96 -16.73
C GLY A 51 -12.11 -0.95 -16.96
N ARG A 52 -13.25 -1.24 -16.35
CA ARG A 52 -14.46 -0.43 -16.44
C ARG A 52 -15.15 -0.37 -15.09
N CYS A 53 -15.66 0.79 -14.72
CA CYS A 53 -16.58 0.94 -13.60
C CYS A 53 -17.87 1.61 -14.03
N GLU A 54 -18.94 1.39 -13.27
CA GLU A 54 -20.24 2.04 -13.45
C GLU A 54 -20.61 2.77 -12.16
N SER A 55 -20.89 4.07 -12.27
CA SER A 55 -21.51 4.86 -11.20
C SER A 55 -23.01 4.97 -11.45
N ARG A 56 -23.78 4.99 -10.35
CA ARG A 56 -25.24 5.05 -10.37
C ARG A 56 -25.72 6.14 -9.41
N LEU A 57 -26.53 7.06 -9.91
CA LEU A 57 -27.11 8.16 -9.14
C LEU A 57 -28.63 8.15 -9.25
N GLY A 58 -29.33 8.39 -8.15
CA GLY A 58 -30.79 8.43 -8.11
C GLY A 58 -31.44 7.11 -7.66
N SER A 59 -32.75 6.99 -7.90
CA SER A 59 -33.54 5.86 -7.42
C SER A 59 -33.12 4.53 -8.03
N PHE A 60 -33.36 3.42 -7.33
CA PHE A 60 -33.07 2.07 -7.83
C PHE A 60 -33.81 1.74 -9.14
N TRP A 61 -35.02 2.26 -9.32
CA TRP A 61 -35.89 1.95 -10.47
C TRP A 61 -35.55 2.75 -11.73
N ASN A 62 -35.03 3.97 -11.58
CA ASN A 62 -34.60 4.81 -12.69
C ASN A 62 -33.31 5.57 -12.33
N PRO A 63 -32.17 4.87 -12.22
CA PRO A 63 -30.90 5.51 -11.89
C PRO A 63 -30.27 6.11 -13.14
N THR A 64 -29.72 7.31 -13.01
CA THR A 64 -28.71 7.82 -13.95
C THR A 64 -27.47 6.95 -13.82
N ARG A 65 -26.97 6.41 -14.94
CA ARG A 65 -25.78 5.56 -14.97
C ARG A 65 -24.70 6.21 -15.81
N HIS A 66 -23.46 6.08 -15.37
CA HIS A 66 -22.30 6.48 -16.15
C HIS A 66 -21.26 5.37 -16.09
N ARG A 67 -20.72 5.00 -17.25
CA ARG A 67 -19.66 4.00 -17.37
C ARG A 67 -18.36 4.72 -17.73
N SER A 68 -17.33 4.47 -16.94
CA SER A 68 -15.98 4.98 -17.19
C SER A 68 -15.07 3.80 -17.49
N ASP A 69 -14.54 3.80 -18.71
CA ASP A 69 -13.38 2.99 -19.05
C ASP A 69 -12.12 3.68 -18.51
N TRP A 70 -11.13 2.90 -18.12
CA TRP A 70 -9.87 3.43 -17.63
C TRP A 70 -8.74 2.50 -18.02
N SER A 71 -7.55 3.08 -18.18
CA SER A 71 -6.34 2.32 -18.41
C SER A 71 -5.12 3.10 -17.95
N CYS A 72 -4.08 2.39 -17.56
CA CYS A 72 -2.79 2.96 -17.22
C CYS A 72 -1.67 2.01 -17.69
N THR A 73 -0.44 2.51 -17.70
CA THR A 73 0.77 1.67 -17.88
C THR A 73 1.73 1.93 -16.73
N THR A 74 2.31 0.87 -16.16
CA THR A 74 3.21 1.01 -15.01
C THR A 74 4.55 1.61 -15.41
N SER A 75 5.05 2.53 -14.58
CA SER A 75 6.38 3.13 -14.66
C SER A 75 7.46 2.12 -14.23
N SER A 76 8.73 2.54 -14.23
CA SER A 76 9.84 1.76 -13.68
C SER A 76 9.67 1.37 -12.21
N ASP A 77 8.88 2.16 -11.47
CA ASP A 77 8.61 1.93 -10.05
C ASP A 77 7.36 1.06 -9.83
N GLY A 78 6.81 0.48 -10.91
CA GLY A 78 5.60 -0.35 -10.83
C GLY A 78 4.34 0.48 -10.60
N LEU A 79 4.43 1.81 -10.68
CA LEU A 79 3.34 2.72 -10.41
C LEU A 79 2.55 3.04 -11.67
N CYS A 80 1.23 3.06 -11.56
CA CYS A 80 0.39 3.65 -12.60
C CYS A 80 -0.74 4.45 -11.97
N GLU A 81 -1.14 5.53 -12.65
CA GLU A 81 -2.32 6.31 -12.30
C GLU A 81 -3.34 6.21 -13.44
N ALA A 82 -4.62 6.04 -13.10
CA ALA A 82 -5.71 6.15 -14.06
C ALA A 82 -6.77 7.14 -13.57
N SER A 83 -7.19 8.03 -14.47
CA SER A 83 -8.34 8.92 -14.24
C SER A 83 -9.64 8.18 -14.50
N ILE A 84 -10.61 8.35 -13.60
CA ILE A 84 -11.93 7.74 -13.70
C ILE A 84 -12.99 8.82 -13.47
N ASP A 85 -13.89 8.95 -14.43
CA ASP A 85 -15.01 9.88 -14.33
C ASP A 85 -16.16 9.19 -13.58
N THR A 86 -16.68 9.87 -12.58
CA THR A 86 -17.79 9.37 -11.75
C THR A 86 -18.90 10.40 -11.75
N LEU A 87 -20.15 9.94 -11.65
CA LEU A 87 -21.26 10.85 -11.35
C LEU A 87 -20.98 11.57 -10.03
N ALA A 88 -21.53 12.76 -9.86
CA ALA A 88 -21.54 13.48 -8.59
C ALA A 88 -22.97 13.71 -8.09
N ALA A 89 -23.13 13.63 -6.78
CA ALA A 89 -24.34 14.06 -6.09
C ALA A 89 -24.51 15.59 -6.19
N PRO A 90 -25.69 16.14 -5.87
CA PRO A 90 -25.95 17.58 -6.01
C PRO A 90 -25.02 18.49 -5.20
N ASP A 91 -24.43 17.97 -4.14
CA ASP A 91 -23.43 18.65 -3.30
C ASP A 91 -22.00 18.59 -3.88
N GLY A 92 -21.82 17.99 -5.06
CA GLY A 92 -20.52 17.78 -5.70
C GLY A 92 -19.78 16.52 -5.24
N THR A 93 -20.33 15.75 -4.29
CA THR A 93 -19.67 14.53 -3.78
C THR A 93 -19.69 13.43 -4.84
N PRO A 94 -18.55 12.82 -5.21
CA PRO A 94 -18.52 11.74 -6.20
C PRO A 94 -19.31 10.52 -5.69
N VAL A 95 -20.16 9.96 -6.54
CA VAL A 95 -20.86 8.70 -6.24
C VAL A 95 -19.94 7.52 -6.48
N GLN A 96 -20.22 6.43 -5.76
CA GLN A 96 -19.46 5.20 -5.89
C GLN A 96 -19.43 4.68 -7.34
N CYS A 97 -18.24 4.35 -7.85
CA CYS A 97 -18.07 3.64 -9.12
C CYS A 97 -17.70 2.19 -8.84
N ARG A 98 -18.54 1.24 -9.29
CA ARG A 98 -18.32 -0.20 -9.07
C ARG A 98 -17.93 -0.90 -10.35
N GLY A 99 -16.93 -1.77 -10.26
CA GLY A 99 -16.44 -2.58 -11.35
C GLY A 99 -17.55 -3.52 -11.81
N THR A 100 -17.90 -3.43 -13.08
CA THR A 100 -18.94 -4.29 -13.68
C THR A 100 -18.35 -5.58 -14.23
N GLU A 101 -17.05 -5.58 -14.52
CA GLU A 101 -16.27 -6.67 -15.08
C GLU A 101 -14.94 -6.76 -14.33
N ARG A 102 -14.23 -7.88 -14.48
CA ARG A 102 -12.85 -8.03 -13.99
C ARG A 102 -11.93 -7.12 -14.80
N SER A 103 -10.92 -6.56 -14.15
CA SER A 103 -9.90 -5.77 -14.82
C SER A 103 -8.93 -6.70 -15.53
N SER A 104 -8.23 -6.18 -16.53
CA SER A 104 -7.27 -6.95 -17.32
C SER A 104 -5.89 -6.34 -17.25
N VAL A 105 -4.87 -7.19 -17.16
CA VAL A 105 -3.46 -6.81 -17.18
C VAL A 105 -2.77 -7.45 -18.38
N GLN A 106 -1.81 -6.76 -18.96
CA GLN A 106 -0.95 -7.28 -20.01
C GLN A 106 0.51 -6.97 -19.67
N GLU A 107 1.31 -8.04 -19.59
CA GLU A 107 2.77 -7.96 -19.47
C GLU A 107 3.42 -7.76 -20.84
N ALA A 108 4.61 -7.17 -20.87
CA ALA A 108 5.37 -7.00 -22.11
C ALA A 108 5.61 -8.35 -22.80
N GLY A 109 5.21 -8.46 -24.08
CA GLY A 109 5.32 -9.71 -24.85
C GLY A 109 4.32 -10.81 -24.48
N GLY A 110 3.45 -10.57 -23.49
CA GLY A 110 2.41 -11.50 -23.04
C GLY A 110 1.02 -11.21 -23.59
N GLY A 111 0.14 -12.20 -23.48
CA GLY A 111 -1.29 -12.02 -23.70
C GLY A 111 -1.98 -11.29 -22.55
N ALA A 112 -3.10 -10.64 -22.84
CA ALA A 112 -3.97 -10.05 -21.82
C ALA A 112 -4.54 -11.12 -20.88
N GLN A 113 -4.53 -10.86 -19.58
CA GLN A 113 -5.08 -11.75 -18.55
C GLN A 113 -6.07 -11.00 -17.67
N GLN A 114 -7.17 -11.67 -17.31
CA GLN A 114 -8.14 -11.16 -16.34
C GLN A 114 -7.59 -11.31 -14.93
N ILE A 115 -7.70 -10.26 -14.12
CA ILE A 115 -7.29 -10.26 -12.72
C ILE A 115 -8.51 -10.16 -11.80
N SER A 116 -8.33 -10.58 -10.54
CA SER A 116 -9.39 -10.57 -9.51
C SER A 116 -9.87 -9.16 -9.14
N TYR A 117 -9.14 -8.12 -9.55
CA TYR A 117 -9.49 -6.73 -9.27
C TYR A 117 -10.70 -6.26 -10.07
N HIS A 118 -11.69 -5.75 -9.36
CA HIS A 118 -12.79 -4.97 -9.92
C HIS A 118 -12.55 -3.49 -9.60
N ALA A 119 -12.54 -2.65 -10.62
CA ALA A 119 -12.41 -1.20 -10.47
C ALA A 119 -13.35 -0.67 -9.39
N PHE A 120 -12.82 -0.06 -8.34
CA PHE A 120 -13.66 0.40 -7.23
C PHE A 120 -13.25 1.78 -6.78
N PHE A 121 -14.22 2.70 -6.81
CA PHE A 121 -14.11 4.04 -6.24
C PHE A 121 -15.14 4.16 -5.14
N ALA A 122 -14.68 4.38 -3.91
CA ALA A 122 -15.55 4.61 -2.77
C ALA A 122 -16.35 5.92 -2.95
N LYS A 123 -17.56 5.96 -2.39
CA LYS A 123 -18.38 7.17 -2.37
C LYS A 123 -17.61 8.28 -1.64
N GLY A 124 -17.55 9.47 -2.24
CA GLY A 124 -16.88 10.63 -1.67
C GLY A 124 -15.35 10.62 -1.77
N ALA A 125 -14.75 9.55 -2.32
CA ALA A 125 -13.30 9.47 -2.51
C ALA A 125 -12.91 9.97 -3.91
N MET A 126 -11.95 10.90 -3.94
CA MET A 126 -11.31 11.35 -5.19
C MET A 126 -10.10 10.49 -5.54
N ASP A 127 -9.43 9.91 -4.54
CA ASP A 127 -8.25 9.09 -4.71
C ASP A 127 -8.47 7.70 -4.10
N ASN A 128 -8.04 6.66 -4.81
CA ASN A 128 -7.97 5.29 -4.29
C ASN A 128 -6.56 4.73 -4.50
N TYR A 129 -6.08 3.95 -3.53
CA TYR A 129 -4.74 3.39 -3.54
C TYR A 129 -4.82 1.86 -3.52
N ALA A 130 -4.09 1.22 -4.43
CA ALA A 130 -4.21 -0.20 -4.71
C ALA A 130 -2.83 -0.86 -4.85
N LEU A 131 -2.60 -1.91 -4.05
CA LEU A 131 -1.47 -2.82 -4.24
C LEU A 131 -1.93 -4.04 -5.03
N VAL A 132 -1.20 -4.36 -6.10
CA VAL A 132 -1.42 -5.54 -6.92
C VAL A 132 -0.13 -6.36 -6.95
N GLN A 133 -0.13 -7.51 -6.27
CA GLN A 133 1.05 -8.37 -6.15
C GLN A 133 0.87 -9.65 -6.95
N LYS A 134 1.80 -9.95 -7.86
CA LYS A 134 1.85 -11.22 -8.57
C LYS A 134 2.24 -12.33 -7.61
N ARG A 135 1.49 -13.44 -7.60
CA ARG A 135 1.75 -14.62 -6.77
C ARG A 135 2.14 -15.81 -7.63
N SER A 136 3.04 -16.65 -7.12
CA SER A 136 3.33 -17.96 -7.69
C SER A 136 2.32 -19.00 -7.18
N GLY A 137 1.68 -19.75 -8.09
CA GLY A 137 1.07 -21.05 -7.76
C GLY A 137 -0.39 -21.07 -7.27
N TRP A 138 -1.19 -20.03 -7.50
CA TRP A 138 -2.63 -20.05 -7.13
C TRP A 138 -3.54 -20.38 -8.32
N LYS A 139 -4.57 -21.21 -8.08
CA LYS A 139 -5.50 -21.71 -9.10
C LYS A 139 -6.47 -20.65 -9.65
N ASP A 140 -6.72 -19.56 -8.93
CA ASP A 140 -7.80 -18.59 -9.24
C ASP A 140 -7.33 -17.14 -9.49
N GLY A 141 -6.03 -16.93 -9.71
CA GLY A 141 -5.53 -15.62 -10.12
C GLY A 141 -4.05 -15.46 -9.85
N GLN A 142 -3.31 -15.02 -10.88
CA GLN A 142 -1.88 -14.72 -10.74
C GLN A 142 -1.61 -13.48 -9.89
N TYR A 143 -2.64 -12.68 -9.56
CA TYR A 143 -2.50 -11.41 -8.87
C TYR A 143 -3.41 -11.32 -7.64
N LEU A 144 -2.80 -10.97 -6.50
CA LEU A 144 -3.48 -10.57 -5.28
C LEU A 144 -3.71 -9.07 -5.30
N PHE A 145 -4.92 -8.66 -4.95
CA PHE A 145 -5.29 -7.26 -4.76
C PHE A 145 -5.43 -6.93 -3.26
N ARG A 146 -4.92 -5.77 -2.87
CA ARG A 146 -5.14 -5.17 -1.55
C ARG A 146 -5.41 -3.67 -1.71
N ALA A 147 -6.49 -3.17 -1.12
CA ALA A 147 -6.69 -1.74 -0.98
C ALA A 147 -5.72 -1.18 0.09
N VAL A 148 -5.14 -0.02 -0.18
CA VAL A 148 -4.23 0.67 0.75
C VAL A 148 -4.98 1.85 1.36
N ALA A 149 -4.99 1.93 2.69
CA ALA A 149 -5.87 2.83 3.42
C ALA A 149 -5.55 4.32 3.25
N SER A 150 -4.31 4.68 2.90
CA SER A 150 -3.88 6.07 2.79
C SER A 150 -2.78 6.28 1.75
N ALA A 151 -2.63 7.54 1.31
CA ALA A 151 -1.52 7.97 0.46
C ALA A 151 -0.16 7.71 1.12
N GLU A 152 -0.05 7.95 2.43
CA GLU A 152 1.20 7.75 3.18
C GLU A 152 1.66 6.28 3.17
N LEU A 153 0.74 5.34 3.39
CA LEU A 153 1.03 3.90 3.29
C LEU A 153 1.38 3.49 1.87
N PHE A 154 0.69 4.06 0.88
CA PHE A 154 0.96 3.80 -0.53
C PHE A 154 2.35 4.30 -0.94
N ASP A 155 2.69 5.53 -0.57
CA ASP A 155 4.00 6.13 -0.82
C ASP A 155 5.12 5.35 -0.14
N ALA A 156 4.90 4.83 1.06
CA ALA A 156 5.87 3.95 1.74
C ALA A 156 6.16 2.69 0.93
N LEU A 157 5.12 2.05 0.39
CA LEU A 157 5.28 0.86 -0.46
C LEU A 157 5.93 1.20 -1.81
N ALA A 158 5.55 2.33 -2.40
CA ALA A 158 6.00 2.77 -3.72
C ALA A 158 7.47 3.22 -3.72
N LEU A 159 7.86 3.96 -2.69
CA LEU A 159 9.16 4.63 -2.60
C LEU A 159 10.18 3.85 -1.77
N ARG A 160 9.84 2.65 -1.25
CA ARG A 160 10.77 1.76 -0.52
C ARG A 160 12.04 1.41 -1.27
N TYR A 161 12.10 1.63 -2.58
CA TYR A 161 13.28 1.38 -3.40
C TYR A 161 14.16 2.61 -3.59
N ARG A 162 13.82 3.73 -2.96
CA ARG A 162 14.54 5.02 -3.05
C ARG A 162 15.27 5.28 -1.74
N ALA A 163 16.60 5.37 -1.76
CA ALA A 163 17.36 5.70 -0.55
C ALA A 163 16.98 7.10 0.00
N SER A 164 16.60 8.02 -0.88
CA SER A 164 16.12 9.36 -0.50
C SER A 164 14.84 9.33 0.33
N TYR A 165 13.96 8.34 0.13
CA TYR A 165 12.73 8.17 0.91
C TYR A 165 13.04 7.90 2.38
N TYR A 166 13.97 6.99 2.64
CA TYR A 166 14.45 6.66 3.99
C TYR A 166 15.26 7.81 4.60
N ALA A 167 16.17 8.42 3.83
CA ALA A 167 16.99 9.52 4.32
C ALA A 167 16.14 10.70 4.82
N ALA A 168 15.04 11.02 4.13
CA ALA A 168 14.11 12.08 4.53
C ALA A 168 13.31 11.76 5.81
N ARG A 169 13.25 10.49 6.23
CA ARG A 169 12.46 9.99 7.37
C ARG A 169 13.32 9.34 8.46
N LEU A 170 14.63 9.48 8.34
CA LEU A 170 15.57 8.88 9.27
C LEU A 170 15.49 9.60 10.62
N GLY A 171 15.19 8.85 11.67
CA GLY A 171 15.28 9.32 13.05
C GLY A 171 16.74 9.32 13.50
N LYS A 172 17.14 10.33 14.28
CA LYS A 172 18.44 10.36 14.95
C LYS A 172 18.25 10.78 16.41
N ASP A 173 18.60 9.89 17.30
CA ASP A 173 18.59 10.10 18.75
C ASP A 173 20.01 10.10 19.31
N THR A 174 20.22 10.81 20.42
CA THR A 174 21.49 10.78 21.15
C THR A 174 21.37 9.80 22.30
N GLU A 175 22.38 8.96 22.47
CA GLU A 175 22.38 8.00 23.57
C GLU A 175 22.88 8.59 24.88
N PRO A 176 22.37 8.08 26.02
CA PRO A 176 22.99 8.33 27.32
C PRO A 176 24.44 7.81 27.30
N GLY A 177 25.42 8.73 27.24
CA GLY A 177 26.85 8.40 27.15
C GLY A 177 27.58 8.92 25.90
N GLY A 178 26.91 9.67 25.02
CA GLY A 178 27.57 10.41 23.93
C GLY A 178 27.66 9.67 22.59
N GLY A 179 26.94 8.54 22.44
CA GLY A 179 26.72 7.86 21.15
C GLY A 179 25.49 8.40 20.41
N ALA A 180 25.23 7.89 19.21
CA ALA A 180 24.03 8.20 18.44
C ALA A 180 23.34 6.94 17.93
N VAL A 181 22.01 6.99 17.84
CA VAL A 181 21.18 5.96 17.24
C VAL A 181 20.48 6.56 16.03
N TRP A 182 20.64 5.92 14.88
CA TRP A 182 19.90 6.22 13.67
C TRP A 182 18.89 5.10 13.43
N SER A 183 17.68 5.47 13.04
CA SER A 183 16.59 4.51 12.84
C SER A 183 15.78 4.86 11.61
N THR A 184 15.51 3.85 10.78
CA THR A 184 14.62 3.97 9.61
C THR A 184 13.14 3.78 9.97
N ARG A 185 12.79 3.61 11.25
CA ARG A 185 11.41 3.39 11.71
C ARG A 185 10.40 4.41 11.16
N GLY A 186 10.80 5.67 11.02
CA GLY A 186 9.95 6.74 10.48
C GLY A 186 9.54 6.53 9.02
N ALA A 187 10.20 5.65 8.28
CA ALA A 187 9.89 5.30 6.90
C ALA A 187 8.84 4.17 6.78
N HIS A 188 8.35 3.64 7.90
CA HIS A 188 7.46 2.48 7.92
C HIS A 188 6.13 2.78 8.64
N PRO A 189 5.24 3.58 8.02
CA PRO A 189 3.93 3.87 8.58
C PRO A 189 3.13 2.59 8.80
N GLN A 190 2.37 2.55 9.90
CA GLN A 190 1.55 1.39 10.26
C GLN A 190 0.10 1.63 9.84
N GLU A 191 -0.52 0.62 9.22
CA GLU A 191 -1.95 0.68 8.88
C GLU A 191 -2.82 0.64 10.14
N ASN A 192 -2.43 -0.20 11.12
CA ASN A 192 -3.07 -0.30 12.41
C ASN A 192 -2.00 -0.15 13.52
N PRO A 193 -2.09 0.87 14.39
CA PRO A 193 -1.16 1.03 15.52
C PRO A 193 -1.12 -0.16 16.48
N ASP A 194 -2.22 -0.92 16.56
CA ASP A 194 -2.39 -2.07 17.45
C ASP A 194 -1.85 -3.37 16.86
N GLU A 195 -1.63 -3.43 15.54
CA GLU A 195 -1.05 -4.58 14.83
C GLU A 195 0.30 -4.19 14.22
N GLN A 196 1.35 -4.31 15.02
CA GLN A 196 2.71 -4.02 14.56
C GLN A 196 3.27 -5.26 13.88
N ASN A 197 3.38 -5.21 12.56
CA ASN A 197 4.14 -6.17 11.75
C ASN A 197 5.19 -5.37 10.98
N LEU A 198 6.17 -4.90 11.73
CA LEU A 198 7.11 -3.89 11.32
C LEU A 198 8.53 -4.44 11.45
N ILE A 199 9.31 -4.24 10.39
CA ILE A 199 10.76 -4.41 10.41
C ILE A 199 11.42 -3.11 9.96
N TYR A 200 12.41 -2.65 10.71
CA TYR A 200 13.22 -1.48 10.34
C TYR A 200 14.66 -1.67 10.78
N LEU A 201 15.56 -0.92 10.14
CA LEU A 201 16.97 -0.93 10.46
C LEU A 201 17.32 0.16 11.48
N SER A 202 18.24 -0.17 12.37
CA SER A 202 18.85 0.73 13.33
C SER A 202 20.37 0.61 13.28
N ALA A 203 21.06 1.73 13.41
CA ALA A 203 22.50 1.76 13.60
C ALA A 203 22.80 2.54 14.86
N ARG A 204 23.73 2.02 15.67
CA ARG A 204 24.18 2.65 16.91
C ARG A 204 25.68 2.84 16.87
N SER A 205 26.14 4.04 17.15
CA SER A 205 27.55 4.32 17.44
C SER A 205 27.77 4.42 18.94
N SER A 206 28.94 3.99 19.39
CA SER A 206 29.41 4.26 20.76
C SER A 206 30.43 5.38 20.73
N ALA A 207 30.45 6.21 21.79
CA ALA A 207 31.53 7.18 21.99
C ALA A 207 32.91 6.52 22.17
N THR A 208 32.95 5.23 22.55
CA THR A 208 34.18 4.51 22.89
C THR A 208 34.59 3.44 21.86
N SER A 209 33.76 3.17 20.85
CA SER A 209 34.07 2.19 19.80
C SER A 209 33.96 2.82 18.42
N ALA A 210 34.95 2.54 17.56
CA ALA A 210 34.96 3.06 16.19
C ALA A 210 33.95 2.36 15.25
N GLY A 211 33.40 1.22 15.65
CA GLY A 211 32.44 0.44 14.86
C GLY A 211 30.99 0.90 15.03
N LEU A 212 30.14 0.54 14.05
CA LEU A 212 28.69 0.69 14.15
C LEU A 212 28.06 -0.66 14.53
N GLN A 213 27.21 -0.65 15.54
CA GLN A 213 26.32 -1.78 15.80
C GLN A 213 25.07 -1.61 14.93
N LEU A 214 24.88 -2.50 13.96
CA LEU A 214 23.70 -2.52 13.10
C LEU A 214 22.71 -3.58 13.56
N GLN A 215 21.44 -3.24 13.54
CA GLN A 215 20.36 -4.12 13.97
C GLN A 215 19.18 -4.03 13.01
N ALA A 216 18.58 -5.17 12.69
CA ALA A 216 17.19 -5.21 12.26
C ALA A 216 16.32 -5.33 13.52
N VAL A 217 15.45 -4.35 13.73
CA VAL A 217 14.45 -4.36 14.81
C VAL A 217 13.14 -4.86 14.23
N ILE A 218 12.60 -5.90 14.84
CA ILE A 218 11.35 -6.53 14.41
C ILE A 218 10.32 -6.37 15.52
N ALA A 219 9.18 -5.77 15.21
CA ALA A 219 8.01 -5.71 16.08
C ALA A 219 6.88 -6.50 15.42
N LEU A 220 6.43 -7.58 16.06
CA LEU A 220 5.43 -8.51 15.55
C LEU A 220 4.18 -8.52 16.42
N THR A 221 3.03 -8.69 15.77
CA THR A 221 1.73 -8.85 16.40
C THR A 221 0.97 -9.97 15.71
N TYR A 222 0.55 -10.98 16.46
CA TYR A 222 -0.11 -12.16 15.93
C TYR A 222 -1.08 -12.75 16.95
N VAL A 223 -2.13 -13.42 16.47
CA VAL A 223 -3.24 -13.95 17.29
C VAL A 223 -3.11 -15.47 17.57
N ASP A 224 -2.14 -16.13 16.93
CA ASP A 224 -1.95 -17.58 16.99
C ASP A 224 -0.79 -17.96 17.91
N GLU A 225 -1.06 -18.79 18.91
CA GLU A 225 -0.03 -19.32 19.82
C GLU A 225 1.04 -20.16 19.08
N VAL A 226 0.72 -20.76 17.93
CA VAL A 226 1.69 -21.52 17.12
C VAL A 226 2.76 -20.63 16.51
N MET A 227 2.42 -19.35 16.27
CA MET A 227 3.35 -18.32 15.78
C MET A 227 4.19 -17.70 16.91
N ARG A 228 4.00 -18.15 18.16
CA ARG A 228 4.64 -17.52 19.31
C ARG A 228 6.11 -17.88 19.44
N GLY A 229 6.91 -16.85 19.76
CA GLY A 229 8.27 -17.03 20.23
C GLY A 229 9.26 -17.25 19.10
N TYR A 230 9.28 -16.34 18.13
CA TYR A 230 10.32 -16.35 17.09
C TYR A 230 11.70 -16.28 17.75
N ASP A 231 12.57 -17.23 17.43
CA ASP A 231 13.86 -17.42 18.09
C ASP A 231 15.05 -17.40 17.13
N LYS A 232 14.80 -17.53 15.82
CA LYS A 232 15.83 -17.61 14.79
C LYS A 232 15.52 -16.72 13.60
N ALA A 233 16.57 -16.18 13.01
CA ALA A 233 16.58 -15.49 11.73
C ALA A 233 17.41 -16.28 10.73
N ARG A 234 16.86 -16.53 9.54
CA ARG A 234 17.55 -17.15 8.40
C ARG A 234 17.63 -16.15 7.25
N PHE A 235 18.81 -15.99 6.67
CA PHE A 235 19.06 -15.02 5.60
C PHE A 235 20.30 -15.37 4.78
N GLU A 236 20.46 -14.76 3.61
CA GLU A 236 21.69 -14.82 2.82
C GLU A 236 22.74 -13.85 3.41
N GLY A 237 23.78 -14.41 4.01
CA GLY A 237 24.94 -13.67 4.53
C GLY A 237 26.08 -13.59 3.51
N LEU A 238 27.26 -13.15 3.95
CA LEU A 238 28.43 -12.99 3.07
C LEU A 238 28.98 -14.33 2.56
N ASP A 239 28.98 -15.36 3.41
CA ASP A 239 29.50 -16.69 3.11
C ASP A 239 28.39 -17.68 2.68
N GLY A 240 27.23 -17.16 2.26
CA GLY A 240 26.04 -17.94 1.93
C GLY A 240 24.97 -17.88 3.01
N GLU A 241 24.08 -18.87 3.02
CA GLU A 241 22.95 -18.89 3.94
C GLU A 241 23.38 -19.02 5.41
N GLN A 242 22.84 -18.15 6.26
CA GLN A 242 23.12 -18.11 7.69
C GLN A 242 21.81 -18.27 8.48
N THR A 243 21.94 -18.83 9.69
CA THR A 243 20.86 -18.86 10.68
C THR A 243 21.41 -18.39 12.01
N VAL A 244 20.83 -17.33 12.56
CA VAL A 244 21.29 -16.64 13.77
C VAL A 244 20.16 -16.55 14.79
N ALA A 245 20.49 -16.61 16.09
CA ALA A 245 19.50 -16.45 17.14
C ALA A 245 19.02 -14.99 17.23
N LEU A 246 17.71 -14.81 17.46
CA LEU A 246 17.12 -13.50 17.70
C LEU A 246 17.27 -13.11 19.18
N THR A 247 17.60 -11.85 19.42
CA THR A 247 17.59 -11.28 20.76
C THR A 247 16.19 -10.78 21.08
N LYS A 248 15.59 -11.33 22.14
CA LYS A 248 14.26 -10.93 22.60
C LYS A 248 14.35 -9.68 23.46
N VAL A 249 13.70 -8.59 23.03
CA VAL A 249 13.71 -7.30 23.73
C VAL A 249 12.52 -7.19 24.66
N SER A 250 11.32 -7.46 24.13
CA SER A 250 10.10 -7.42 24.91
C SER A 250 9.10 -8.46 24.38
N SER A 251 8.20 -8.89 25.25
CA SER A 251 7.09 -9.74 24.87
C SER A 251 5.94 -9.55 25.83
N GLY A 252 4.74 -9.46 25.26
CA GLY A 252 3.51 -9.34 25.99
C GLY A 252 2.39 -10.07 25.26
N ASN A 253 1.27 -10.20 25.95
CA ASN A 253 0.03 -10.69 25.37
C ASN A 253 -1.16 -9.92 25.95
N THR A 254 -2.23 -9.86 25.17
CA THR A 254 -3.52 -9.34 25.58
C THR A 254 -4.55 -10.43 25.32
N CYS A 255 -5.17 -10.93 26.40
CA CYS A 255 -6.17 -11.98 26.34
C CYS A 255 -7.27 -11.74 27.38
N GLY A 256 -8.54 -11.74 26.95
CA GLY A 256 -9.66 -11.98 27.85
C GLY A 256 -9.82 -13.48 28.16
N VAL A 257 -10.66 -13.81 29.15
CA VAL A 257 -10.98 -15.22 29.50
C VAL A 257 -11.56 -15.98 28.30
N ARG A 258 -12.37 -15.31 27.48
CA ARG A 258 -12.97 -15.89 26.26
C ARG A 258 -11.92 -16.17 25.18
N ASP A 259 -10.96 -15.27 25.01
CA ASP A 259 -9.91 -15.38 23.98
C ASP A 259 -8.92 -16.49 24.36
N LEU A 260 -8.66 -16.64 25.66
CA LEU A 260 -7.84 -17.72 26.20
C LEU A 260 -8.46 -19.10 25.91
N LEU A 261 -9.78 -19.25 26.07
CA LEU A 261 -10.50 -20.49 25.80
C LEU A 261 -10.61 -20.81 24.30
N SER A 262 -10.44 -19.80 23.42
CA SER A 262 -10.50 -19.95 21.97
C SER A 262 -9.12 -19.92 21.29
N GLY A 263 -8.03 -19.77 22.05
CA GLY A 263 -6.67 -19.68 21.52
C GLY A 263 -6.41 -18.42 20.68
N GLN A 264 -7.21 -17.36 20.85
CA GLN A 264 -7.16 -16.12 20.07
C GLN A 264 -6.48 -14.97 20.83
N CYS A 265 -5.49 -15.31 21.65
CA CYS A 265 -4.68 -14.33 22.36
C CYS A 265 -3.87 -13.48 21.38
N GLN A 266 -3.94 -12.17 21.50
CA GLN A 266 -3.03 -11.29 20.75
C GLN A 266 -1.68 -11.27 21.47
N TYR A 267 -0.62 -11.62 20.76
CA TYR A 267 0.76 -11.58 21.24
C TYR A 267 1.49 -10.44 20.56
N ARG A 268 2.40 -9.81 21.32
CA ARG A 268 3.31 -8.79 20.81
C ARG A 268 4.73 -9.14 21.20
N GLU A 269 5.64 -9.13 20.24
CA GLU A 269 7.06 -9.39 20.47
C GLU A 269 7.91 -8.33 19.79
N GLU A 270 8.92 -7.82 20.50
CA GLU A 270 9.99 -7.03 19.91
C GLU A 270 11.28 -7.84 19.96
N LEU A 271 11.89 -8.02 18.80
CA LEU A 271 13.07 -8.83 18.56
C LEU A 271 14.14 -7.98 17.89
N ARG A 272 15.40 -8.34 18.11
CA ARG A 272 16.55 -7.73 17.45
C ARG A 272 17.41 -8.80 16.82
N LEU A 273 17.82 -8.53 15.60
CA LEU A 273 18.87 -9.25 14.92
C LEU A 273 20.06 -8.32 14.78
N ASP A 274 21.16 -8.62 15.49
CA ASP A 274 22.43 -7.96 15.25
C ASP A 274 22.97 -8.38 13.89
N LEU A 275 23.28 -7.40 13.04
CA LEU A 275 23.79 -7.62 11.70
C LEU A 275 25.30 -7.36 11.68
N PRO A 276 26.10 -8.27 11.10
CA PRO A 276 27.50 -8.00 10.82
C PRO A 276 27.65 -6.73 9.97
N GLU A 277 28.59 -5.88 10.37
CA GLU A 277 28.78 -4.56 9.76
C GLU A 277 29.16 -4.66 8.27
N ASP A 278 29.97 -5.65 7.93
CA ASP A 278 30.39 -6.03 6.58
C ASP A 278 29.22 -6.52 5.71
N LEU A 279 28.29 -7.28 6.28
CA LEU A 279 27.04 -7.67 5.61
C LEU A 279 26.21 -6.43 5.26
N ALA A 280 25.99 -5.53 6.23
CA ALA A 280 25.22 -4.31 5.98
C ALA A 280 25.89 -3.42 4.91
N GLN A 281 27.21 -3.30 4.93
CA GLN A 281 27.97 -2.57 3.90
C GLN A 281 27.80 -3.21 2.52
N SER A 282 27.90 -4.54 2.43
CA SER A 282 27.68 -5.28 1.18
C SER A 282 26.26 -5.08 0.64
N LEU A 283 25.25 -5.13 1.51
CA LEU A 283 23.85 -4.89 1.13
C LEU A 283 23.60 -3.44 0.67
N ALA A 284 24.20 -2.46 1.34
CA ALA A 284 24.16 -1.07 0.90
C ALA A 284 24.87 -0.86 -0.44
N ALA A 285 26.02 -1.51 -0.67
CA ALA A 285 26.78 -1.41 -1.92
C ALA A 285 26.04 -2.02 -3.12
N ARG A 286 25.07 -2.93 -2.89
CA ARG A 286 24.19 -3.47 -3.93
C ARG A 286 23.13 -2.46 -4.40
N TYR A 287 22.86 -1.41 -3.62
CA TYR A 287 21.91 -0.37 -4.00
C TYR A 287 22.37 0.39 -5.25
N ARG A 288 21.46 0.54 -6.22
CA ARG A 288 21.61 1.42 -7.36
C ARG A 288 20.30 2.14 -7.61
N GLU A 289 20.35 3.46 -7.76
CA GLU A 289 19.18 4.28 -8.05
C GLU A 289 18.45 3.77 -9.30
N GLY A 290 17.14 3.54 -9.20
CA GLY A 290 16.33 3.01 -10.30
C GLY A 290 16.51 1.51 -10.58
N VAL A 291 17.29 0.78 -9.77
CA VAL A 291 17.39 -0.69 -9.81
C VAL A 291 16.89 -1.26 -8.48
N PRO A 292 15.60 -1.63 -8.40
CA PRO A 292 15.01 -2.21 -7.21
C PRO A 292 15.73 -3.49 -6.77
N GLY A 293 15.88 -3.67 -5.47
CA GLY A 293 16.50 -4.86 -4.91
C GLY A 293 16.18 -5.03 -3.42
N ASN A 294 15.96 -6.28 -3.04
CA ASN A 294 15.58 -6.68 -1.68
C ASN A 294 16.58 -7.69 -1.13
N TRP A 295 16.79 -7.62 0.18
CA TRP A 295 17.38 -8.68 0.97
C TRP A 295 16.27 -9.42 1.72
N ARG A 296 16.34 -10.76 1.74
CA ARG A 296 15.32 -11.60 2.39
C ARG A 296 15.77 -12.01 3.78
N LEU A 297 14.83 -11.87 4.72
CA LEU A 297 14.97 -12.31 6.09
C LEU A 297 13.77 -13.21 6.43
N GLN A 298 14.04 -14.43 6.87
CA GLN A 298 13.00 -15.35 7.34
C GLN A 298 13.12 -15.49 8.86
N LEU A 299 12.02 -15.32 9.58
CA LEU A 299 11.96 -15.54 11.03
C LEU A 299 11.36 -16.91 11.31
N GLY A 300 12.04 -17.71 12.13
CA GLY A 300 11.61 -19.04 12.53
C GLY A 300 11.11 -19.09 13.96
N THR A 301 10.09 -19.91 14.20
CA THR A 301 9.68 -20.32 15.55
C THR A 301 10.28 -21.69 15.90
N PRO A 302 10.35 -22.05 17.20
CA PRO A 302 10.74 -23.39 17.64
C PRO A 302 9.86 -24.52 17.07
N ARG A 303 8.63 -24.18 16.65
CA ARG A 303 7.66 -25.11 16.05
C ARG A 303 7.80 -25.22 14.52
N GLY A 304 8.78 -24.55 13.93
CA GLY A 304 9.07 -24.62 12.49
C GLY A 304 8.20 -23.73 11.62
N GLN A 305 7.43 -22.79 12.19
CA GLN A 305 6.76 -21.76 11.39
C GLN A 305 7.79 -20.76 10.89
N LEU A 306 7.60 -20.28 9.66
CA LEU A 306 8.47 -19.30 9.01
C LEU A 306 7.64 -18.08 8.61
N LEU A 307 8.22 -16.90 8.83
CA LEU A 307 7.68 -15.63 8.40
C LEU A 307 8.71 -14.88 7.56
N ASP A 308 8.36 -14.57 6.32
CA ASP A 308 9.26 -13.93 5.37
C ASP A 308 9.11 -12.41 5.41
N PHE A 309 10.24 -11.72 5.42
CA PHE A 309 10.38 -10.28 5.29
C PHE A 309 11.35 -9.95 4.16
N VAL A 310 11.11 -8.80 3.55
CA VAL A 310 12.01 -8.20 2.58
C VAL A 310 12.41 -6.81 3.08
N ILE A 311 13.72 -6.54 3.04
CA ILE A 311 14.30 -5.24 3.39
C ILE A 311 14.98 -4.71 2.14
N ALA A 312 14.63 -3.51 1.69
CA ALA A 312 15.19 -2.94 0.47
C ALA A 312 16.68 -2.60 0.67
N HIS A 313 17.52 -2.82 -0.34
CA HIS A 313 18.91 -2.37 -0.31
C HIS A 313 19.04 -0.84 -0.13
N ALA A 314 18.03 -0.10 -0.60
CA ALA A 314 17.89 1.33 -0.39
C ALA A 314 17.88 1.73 1.10
N GLU A 315 17.29 0.91 1.97
CA GLU A 315 17.21 1.16 3.41
C GLU A 315 18.60 1.07 4.06
N PHE A 316 19.37 0.03 3.71
CA PHE A 316 20.76 -0.13 4.15
C PHE A 316 21.64 1.03 3.67
N ALA A 317 21.49 1.44 2.41
CA ALA A 317 22.25 2.53 1.82
C ALA A 317 21.98 3.86 2.54
N ALA A 318 20.71 4.18 2.80
CA ALA A 318 20.32 5.38 3.50
C ALA A 318 20.82 5.40 4.96
N LEU A 319 20.67 4.29 5.68
CA LEU A 319 21.11 4.18 7.07
C LEU A 319 22.63 4.32 7.20
N LEU A 320 23.40 3.61 6.38
CA LEU A 320 24.87 3.66 6.47
C LEU A 320 25.44 5.01 6.04
N THR A 321 24.85 5.64 5.02
CA THR A 321 25.24 7.00 4.61
C THR A 321 25.06 8.00 5.75
N ALA A 322 23.98 7.88 6.52
CA ALA A 322 23.70 8.79 7.62
C ALA A 322 24.49 8.48 8.90
N ALA A 323 24.77 7.21 9.17
CA ALA A 323 25.54 6.76 10.33
C ALA A 323 27.07 6.92 10.14
N ARG A 324 27.53 7.12 8.90
CA ARG A 324 28.93 7.39 8.52
C ARG A 324 29.05 8.66 7.67
N PRO A 325 28.80 9.83 8.25
CA PRO A 325 28.98 11.10 7.56
C PRO A 325 30.46 11.35 7.21
#